data_AF-A0A974ATJ6-F1
#
_entry.id   AF-A0A974ATJ6-F1
#
_cell.length_a   1.000
_cell.length_b   1.000
_cell.length_c   1.000
_cell.angle_alpha   90.00
_cell.angle_beta   90.00
_cell.angle_gamma   90.00
#
_symmetry.space_group_name_H-M   'P 1'
#
loop_
_entity.id
_entity.type
_entity.pdbx_description
1 polymer ?
#
loop_
_entity_poly.entity_id
_entity_poly.type
_entity_poly.pdbx_seq_one_letter_code
_entity_poly.pdbx_strand_id
1 'polypeptide(L)'
;MTAVIDPRSGDVEDDASSTRRHSLLSLAGSLLAEISLPKLAVAWTLLIGLPALALGLAPLVVSLWFATLSTKAATVLSGAGSVMLLAAVLVAGWYGGRRLLPIAERSFWSLNALAVQPAYAFVRELLRHLVEKALPGRVGADTRATVRATTAALAGVVVCVPTLWLITAVWPSTRWIGTAADLASPWSLVGVAVANSTVVVAAYFAAAALAWGIADATMGQPRTIADFPAATPGRRRWRIAHLSDIHIVGEQYGFRIECGRAGPRGNDRLQRVFAQLDLIHASEPLDAVLVSGDVTDAGRSAEWAVFFDTLAAHPRLAERVLILPGNHDVNVVDRANPARLDLPFSPNKRLRQARMISAMAAVQGSRVRVMDAASKDLGPTLDEALQPHRDTIEIFADTGSLRLARDVAALWAGLFPMVLPPDTADGLGIVVLNSNADTHFSFTNALGLVSTEHMGAVTRACADYPNASWLIALHHHMVEYPMPAKQFSERVGTALVNGSWFVRRLQQIVPGAVVMHGHRHIDWIGEIGCLQIVSAPSPVMEATNDCTTHFYVHVLEAGPDRLHLLEPQRIDVAGVDAAESDRTARLVAGIGA
;
A
#
# COMPACT_ATOMS: atom_id res chain seq x y z
N MET A 1 14.14 1.82 23.35
CA MET A 1 13.91 1.65 21.90
C MET A 1 15.25 1.85 21.21
N THR A 2 15.71 0.88 20.43
CA THR A 2 17.00 0.95 19.72
C THR A 2 16.76 0.70 18.25
N ALA A 3 16.98 1.74 17.43
CA ALA A 3 16.82 1.67 15.98
C ALA A 3 18.08 1.08 15.33
N VAL A 4 17.93 0.42 14.17
CA VAL A 4 19.07 -0.08 13.38
C VAL A 4 19.82 1.11 12.78
N ILE A 5 19.08 2.05 12.20
CA ILE A 5 19.55 3.37 11.79
C ILE A 5 19.00 4.36 12.82
N ASP A 6 19.87 5.05 13.56
CA ASP A 6 19.46 6.17 14.40
C ASP A 6 19.28 7.42 13.53
N PRO A 7 18.04 7.87 13.30
CA PRO A 7 17.79 9.01 12.42
C PRO A 7 18.45 10.32 12.90
N ARG A 8 18.79 10.42 14.20
CA ARG A 8 19.47 11.60 14.75
C ARG A 8 20.89 11.77 14.23
N SER A 9 21.50 10.70 13.71
CA SER A 9 22.84 10.74 13.12
C SER A 9 22.84 11.16 11.64
N GLY A 10 21.67 11.29 11.03
CA GLY A 10 21.52 11.49 9.59
C GLY A 10 21.91 10.23 8.78
N ASP A 11 21.79 10.33 7.46
CA ASP A 11 22.22 9.30 6.53
C ASP A 11 22.67 9.89 5.18
N VAL A 12 22.91 9.05 4.17
CA VAL A 12 23.42 9.46 2.85
C VAL A 12 22.55 10.54 2.17
N GLU A 13 21.25 10.64 2.47
CA GLU A 13 20.39 11.68 1.91
C GLU A 13 20.75 13.07 2.46
N ASP A 14 21.17 13.17 3.72
CA ASP A 14 21.56 14.43 4.36
C ASP A 14 22.90 14.96 3.80
N ASP A 15 23.73 14.06 3.27
CA ASP A 15 25.01 14.37 2.65
C ASP A 15 24.90 14.72 1.14
N ALA A 16 23.71 14.64 0.53
CA ALA A 16 23.52 14.72 -0.92
C ALA A 16 24.10 15.98 -1.60
N SER A 17 24.12 17.12 -0.89
CA SER A 17 24.68 18.39 -1.37
C SER A 17 26.06 18.72 -0.76
N SER A 18 26.63 17.82 0.04
CA SER A 18 27.86 18.05 0.80
C SER A 18 29.09 17.90 -0.09
N THR A 19 29.78 19.00 -0.36
CA THR A 19 31.08 19.01 -1.08
C THR A 19 32.23 18.40 -0.28
N ARG A 20 32.02 18.14 1.02
CA ARG A 20 32.97 17.42 1.88
C ARG A 20 32.89 15.90 1.69
N ARG A 21 31.74 15.40 1.26
CA ARG A 21 31.46 13.98 1.03
C ARG A 21 31.49 13.61 -0.45
N HIS A 22 31.08 14.53 -1.31
CA HIS A 22 31.03 14.32 -2.76
C HIS A 22 31.98 15.25 -3.50
N SER A 23 32.62 14.73 -4.56
CA SER A 23 33.39 15.57 -5.48
C SER A 23 32.48 16.49 -6.30
N LEU A 24 33.00 17.64 -6.75
CA LEU A 24 32.25 18.56 -7.63
C LEU A 24 31.78 17.88 -8.92
N LEU A 25 32.54 16.90 -9.43
CA LEU A 25 32.15 16.10 -10.59
C LEU A 25 30.94 15.20 -10.29
N SER A 26 30.88 14.61 -9.09
CA SER A 26 29.75 13.82 -8.63
C SER A 26 28.48 14.67 -8.49
N LEU A 27 28.61 15.88 -7.95
CA LEU A 27 27.51 16.83 -7.81
C LEU A 27 27.03 17.36 -9.18
N ALA A 28 27.96 17.64 -10.11
CA ALA A 28 27.60 18.02 -11.47
C ALA A 28 26.86 16.87 -12.20
N GLY A 29 27.28 15.63 -11.98
CA GLY A 29 26.63 14.43 -12.52
C GLY A 29 25.22 14.23 -11.98
N SER A 30 24.99 14.42 -10.68
CA SER A 30 23.64 14.33 -10.09
C SER A 30 22.73 15.43 -10.62
N LEU A 31 23.22 16.67 -10.75
CA LEU A 31 22.47 17.79 -11.33
C LEU A 31 22.06 17.54 -12.79
N LEU A 32 22.95 16.97 -13.62
CA LEU A 32 22.62 16.60 -15.00
C LEU A 32 21.56 15.49 -15.07
N ALA A 33 21.59 14.53 -14.13
CA ALA A 33 20.58 13.49 -14.01
C ALA A 33 19.22 14.00 -13.50
N GLU A 34 19.18 15.17 -12.87
CA GLU A 34 17.95 15.80 -12.37
C GLU A 34 17.16 16.57 -13.42
N ILE A 35 17.72 16.84 -14.60
CA ILE A 35 17.00 17.52 -15.68
C ILE A 35 15.83 16.63 -16.14
N SER A 36 14.61 17.15 -15.98
CA SER A 36 13.37 16.36 -15.89
C SER A 36 12.90 15.75 -17.21
N LEU A 37 13.12 16.38 -18.36
CA LEU A 37 12.64 15.87 -19.66
C LEU A 37 13.38 14.61 -20.13
N PRO A 38 14.72 14.54 -20.12
CA PRO A 38 15.44 13.29 -20.38
C PRO A 38 15.06 12.19 -19.39
N LYS A 39 14.98 12.51 -18.09
CA LYS A 39 14.62 11.54 -17.06
C LYS A 39 13.20 11.00 -17.24
N LEU A 40 12.25 11.87 -17.59
CA LEU A 40 10.86 11.49 -17.91
C LEU A 40 10.80 10.62 -19.17
N ALA A 41 11.54 10.97 -20.23
CA ALA A 41 11.60 10.17 -21.45
C ALA A 41 12.15 8.77 -21.16
N VAL A 42 13.25 8.67 -20.41
CA VAL A 42 13.83 7.39 -19.98
C VAL A 42 12.84 6.60 -19.12
N ALA A 43 12.19 7.24 -18.14
CA ALA A 43 11.18 6.59 -17.30
C ALA A 43 10.01 6.07 -18.13
N TRP A 44 9.48 6.87 -19.06
CA TRP A 44 8.40 6.47 -19.97
C TRP A 44 8.81 5.30 -20.87
N THR A 45 10.00 5.35 -21.47
CA THR A 45 10.52 4.27 -22.31
C THR A 45 10.69 2.97 -21.50
N LEU A 46 11.24 3.04 -20.29
CA LEU A 46 11.48 1.86 -19.45
C LEU A 46 10.19 1.27 -18.86
N LEU A 47 9.25 2.11 -18.42
CA LEU A 47 8.05 1.68 -17.70
C LEU A 47 6.86 1.38 -18.61
N ILE A 48 6.78 2.00 -19.79
CA ILE A 48 5.61 1.91 -20.67
C ILE A 48 6.03 1.43 -22.08
N GLY A 49 6.95 2.14 -22.73
CA GLY A 49 7.29 1.92 -24.14
C GLY A 49 7.85 0.53 -24.43
N LEU A 50 8.93 0.14 -23.74
CA LEU A 50 9.58 -1.16 -23.91
C LEU A 50 8.67 -2.33 -23.52
N PRO A 51 7.97 -2.31 -22.36
CA PRO A 51 7.02 -3.37 -22.02
C PRO A 51 5.90 -3.52 -23.06
N ALA A 52 5.34 -2.42 -23.57
CA ALA A 52 4.30 -2.46 -24.59
C ALA A 52 4.83 -3.10 -25.88
N LEU A 53 5.96 -2.64 -26.41
CA LEU A 53 6.55 -3.22 -27.62
C LEU A 53 6.89 -4.70 -27.45
N ALA A 54 7.44 -5.09 -26.29
CA ALA A 54 7.74 -6.48 -25.97
C ALA A 54 6.47 -7.34 -25.97
N LEU A 55 5.37 -6.85 -25.40
CA LEU A 55 4.08 -7.54 -25.38
C LEU A 55 3.52 -7.76 -26.81
N GLY A 56 3.63 -6.76 -27.69
CA GLY A 56 3.17 -6.86 -29.06
C GLY A 56 4.02 -7.74 -29.97
N LEU A 57 5.33 -7.81 -29.69
CA LEU A 57 6.28 -8.68 -30.40
C LEU A 57 6.23 -10.12 -29.89
N ALA A 58 5.82 -10.36 -28.64
CA ALA A 58 5.82 -11.69 -28.04
C ALA A 58 5.07 -12.75 -28.88
N PRO A 59 3.87 -12.50 -29.44
CA PRO A 59 3.21 -13.47 -30.32
C PRO A 59 4.04 -13.85 -31.57
N LEU A 60 4.75 -12.89 -32.16
CA LEU A 60 5.60 -13.13 -33.32
C LEU A 60 6.83 -13.97 -32.95
N VAL A 61 7.46 -13.66 -31.81
CA VAL A 61 8.62 -14.41 -31.31
C VAL A 61 8.22 -15.82 -30.88
N VAL A 62 7.11 -15.96 -30.15
CA VAL A 62 6.60 -17.26 -29.70
C VAL A 62 6.16 -18.11 -30.89
N SER A 63 5.49 -17.54 -31.89
CA SER A 63 5.11 -18.29 -33.10
C SER A 63 6.33 -18.71 -33.92
N LEU A 64 7.32 -17.83 -34.10
CA LEU A 64 8.58 -18.17 -34.77
C LEU A 64 9.37 -19.24 -34.01
N TRP A 65 9.43 -19.13 -32.68
CA TRP A 65 10.05 -20.12 -31.81
C TRP A 65 9.32 -21.45 -31.88
N PHE A 66 7.97 -21.46 -31.81
CA PHE A 66 7.17 -22.67 -31.91
C PHE A 66 7.28 -23.31 -33.29
N ALA A 67 7.33 -22.53 -34.37
CA ALA A 67 7.58 -23.06 -35.71
C ALA A 67 8.98 -23.68 -35.81
N THR A 68 10.01 -23.00 -35.30
CA THR A 68 11.39 -23.50 -35.29
C THR A 68 11.53 -24.74 -34.41
N LEU A 69 10.91 -24.73 -33.23
CA LEU A 69 10.87 -25.84 -32.30
C LEU A 69 10.12 -26.99 -32.94
N SER A 70 8.93 -26.79 -33.51
CA SER A 70 8.17 -27.85 -34.19
C SER A 70 8.97 -28.47 -35.35
N THR A 71 9.71 -27.67 -36.12
CA THR A 71 10.55 -28.17 -37.21
C THR A 71 11.78 -28.95 -36.70
N LYS A 72 12.41 -28.48 -35.62
CA LYS A 72 13.54 -29.16 -34.95
C LYS A 72 13.11 -30.37 -34.12
N ALA A 73 11.93 -30.28 -33.52
CA ALA A 73 11.30 -31.33 -32.76
C ALA A 73 10.87 -32.42 -33.74
N ALA A 74 10.23 -32.12 -34.87
CA ALA A 74 9.95 -33.11 -35.91
C ALA A 74 11.21 -33.82 -36.46
N THR A 75 12.39 -33.20 -36.36
CA THR A 75 13.68 -33.82 -36.74
C THR A 75 14.39 -34.54 -35.58
N VAL A 76 14.08 -34.22 -34.31
CA VAL A 76 14.68 -34.81 -33.09
C VAL A 76 13.74 -35.81 -32.37
N LEU A 77 12.43 -35.80 -32.68
CA LEU A 77 11.38 -36.69 -32.14
C LEU A 77 11.44 -38.08 -32.80
N SER A 78 12.57 -38.75 -32.62
CA SER A 78 12.57 -40.21 -32.49
C SER A 78 12.98 -40.58 -31.06
N GLY A 79 12.05 -41.12 -30.28
CA GLY A 79 12.33 -41.69 -28.96
C GLY A 79 12.64 -40.70 -27.82
N ALA A 80 13.59 -41.08 -26.97
CA ALA A 80 13.86 -40.53 -25.63
C ALA A 80 14.18 -39.02 -25.58
N GLY A 81 14.63 -38.42 -26.69
CA GLY A 81 14.95 -36.98 -26.76
C GLY A 81 13.75 -36.07 -26.47
N SER A 82 12.54 -36.52 -26.80
CA SER A 82 11.27 -35.80 -26.58
C SER A 82 10.96 -35.63 -25.09
N VAL A 83 11.24 -36.67 -24.30
CA VAL A 83 11.03 -36.68 -22.84
C VAL A 83 12.05 -35.78 -22.15
N MET A 84 13.31 -35.79 -22.61
CA MET A 84 14.36 -34.92 -22.07
C MET A 84 14.10 -33.44 -22.38
N LEU A 85 13.63 -33.11 -23.58
CA LEU A 85 13.27 -31.73 -23.94
C LEU A 85 12.07 -31.24 -23.11
N LEU A 86 11.04 -32.07 -22.95
CA LEU A 86 9.90 -31.73 -22.09
C LEU A 86 10.35 -31.54 -20.63
N ALA A 87 11.20 -32.42 -20.10
CA ALA A 87 11.77 -32.28 -18.77
C ALA A 87 12.58 -30.98 -18.63
N ALA A 88 13.41 -30.64 -19.62
CA ALA A 88 14.19 -29.40 -19.63
C ALA A 88 13.29 -28.14 -19.66
N VAL A 89 12.23 -28.15 -20.47
CA VAL A 89 11.23 -27.06 -20.52
C VAL A 89 10.47 -26.96 -19.20
N LEU A 90 10.07 -28.07 -18.59
CA LEU A 90 9.42 -28.10 -17.28
C LEU A 90 10.34 -27.60 -16.17
N VAL A 91 11.61 -27.98 -16.17
CA VAL A 91 12.63 -27.50 -15.22
C VAL A 91 12.87 -26.00 -15.40
N ALA A 92 13.08 -25.55 -16.65
CA ALA A 92 13.26 -24.13 -16.95
C ALA A 92 12.02 -23.31 -16.59
N GLY A 93 10.82 -23.82 -16.88
CA GLY A 93 9.54 -23.23 -16.50
C GLY A 93 9.33 -23.21 -14.97
N TRP A 94 9.77 -24.24 -14.25
CA TRP A 94 9.66 -24.30 -12.80
C TRP A 94 10.59 -23.30 -12.10
N TYR A 95 11.87 -23.29 -12.45
CA TYR A 95 12.86 -22.37 -11.85
C TYR A 95 12.69 -20.93 -12.34
N GLY A 96 12.42 -20.74 -13.64
CA GLY A 96 12.17 -19.43 -14.23
C GLY A 96 10.82 -18.86 -13.80
N GLY A 97 9.76 -19.67 -13.85
CA GLY A 97 8.41 -19.28 -13.49
C GLY A 97 8.30 -18.79 -12.04
N ARG A 98 8.96 -19.47 -11.09
CA ARG A 98 8.99 -19.01 -9.68
C ARG A 98 9.51 -17.58 -9.50
N ARG A 99 10.49 -17.16 -10.30
CA ARG A 99 11.03 -15.80 -10.25
C ARG A 99 10.21 -14.81 -11.07
N LEU A 100 9.61 -15.26 -12.16
CA LEU A 100 8.81 -14.42 -13.05
C LEU A 100 7.40 -14.15 -12.52
N LEU A 101 6.83 -15.06 -11.73
CA LEU A 101 5.46 -14.92 -11.22
C LEU A 101 5.24 -13.65 -10.38
N PRO A 102 6.08 -13.30 -9.38
CA PRO A 102 5.91 -12.06 -8.64
C PRO A 102 6.06 -10.81 -9.52
N ILE A 103 6.95 -10.86 -10.52
CA ILE A 103 7.14 -9.75 -11.47
C ILE A 103 5.89 -9.61 -12.35
N ALA A 104 5.41 -10.72 -12.92
CA ALA A 104 4.21 -10.74 -13.75
C ALA A 104 2.97 -10.28 -12.97
N GLU A 105 2.83 -10.68 -11.71
CA GLU A 105 1.77 -10.22 -10.82
C GLU A 105 1.87 -8.72 -10.56
N ARG A 106 3.05 -8.20 -10.20
CA ARG A 106 3.24 -6.75 -9.97
C ARG A 106 2.94 -5.94 -11.23
N SER A 107 3.42 -6.40 -12.39
CA SER A 107 3.10 -5.77 -13.69
C SER A 107 1.61 -5.85 -14.02
N PHE A 108 0.97 -6.97 -13.74
CA PHE A 108 -0.48 -7.15 -13.91
C PHE A 108 -1.25 -6.16 -13.05
N TRP A 109 -0.94 -6.06 -11.75
CA TRP A 109 -1.62 -5.12 -10.86
C TRP A 109 -1.30 -3.67 -11.19
N SER A 110 -0.07 -3.37 -11.61
CA SER A 110 0.30 -2.03 -12.09
C SER A 110 -0.52 -1.62 -13.33
N LEU A 111 -0.71 -2.52 -14.29
CA LEU A 111 -1.57 -2.27 -15.45
C LEU A 111 -3.03 -2.02 -15.04
N ASN A 112 -3.54 -2.78 -14.07
CA ASN A 112 -4.88 -2.53 -13.52
C ASN A 112 -4.95 -1.15 -12.85
N ALA A 113 -3.96 -0.82 -12.02
CA ALA A 113 -3.89 0.43 -11.27
C ALA A 113 -3.90 1.66 -12.19
N LEU A 114 -3.16 1.58 -13.30
CA LEU A 114 -2.93 2.72 -14.17
C LEU A 114 -4.09 2.96 -15.14
N ALA A 115 -4.78 1.89 -15.56
CA ALA A 115 -5.76 1.97 -16.65
C ALA A 115 -7.12 1.36 -16.28
N VAL A 116 -7.15 0.05 -15.96
CA VAL A 116 -8.41 -0.70 -15.83
C VAL A 116 -9.27 -0.18 -14.68
N GLN A 117 -8.68 -0.12 -13.49
CA GLN A 117 -9.39 0.23 -12.27
C GLN A 117 -9.83 1.70 -12.28
N PRO A 118 -8.99 2.70 -12.64
CA PRO A 118 -9.45 4.08 -12.74
C PRO A 118 -10.62 4.24 -13.71
N ALA A 119 -10.56 3.64 -14.90
CA ALA A 119 -11.64 3.75 -15.88
C ALA A 119 -12.92 3.05 -15.43
N TYR A 120 -12.81 1.83 -14.91
CA TYR A 120 -13.94 1.09 -14.36
C TYR A 120 -14.56 1.80 -13.16
N ALA A 121 -13.74 2.22 -12.18
CA ALA A 121 -14.17 2.94 -11.00
C ALA A 121 -14.82 4.27 -11.36
N PHE A 122 -14.25 5.00 -12.33
CA PHE A 122 -14.84 6.24 -12.86
C PHE A 122 -16.25 6.00 -13.40
N VAL A 123 -16.43 5.02 -14.29
CA VAL A 123 -17.75 4.71 -14.88
C VAL A 123 -18.73 4.23 -13.80
N ARG A 124 -18.29 3.35 -12.89
CA ARG A 124 -19.09 2.86 -11.76
C ARG A 124 -19.56 4.01 -10.89
N GLU A 125 -18.66 4.93 -10.57
CA GLU A 125 -18.95 6.07 -9.70
C GLU A 125 -19.88 7.07 -10.37
N LEU A 126 -19.68 7.34 -11.66
CA LEU A 126 -20.55 8.22 -12.44
C LEU A 126 -21.97 7.65 -12.48
N LEU A 127 -22.11 6.37 -12.82
CA LEU A 127 -23.42 5.70 -12.83
C LEU A 127 -24.05 5.70 -11.43
N ARG A 128 -23.25 5.48 -10.37
CA ARG A 128 -23.74 5.47 -8.99
C ARG A 128 -24.26 6.84 -8.61
N HIS A 129 -23.50 7.89 -8.89
CA HIS A 129 -23.89 9.26 -8.60
C HIS A 129 -25.19 9.66 -9.32
N LEU A 130 -25.34 9.28 -10.59
CA LEU A 130 -26.56 9.55 -11.37
C LEU A 130 -27.78 8.81 -10.81
N VAL A 131 -27.64 7.54 -10.44
CA VAL A 131 -28.76 6.73 -9.93
C VAL A 131 -29.11 7.11 -8.48
N GLU A 132 -28.12 7.29 -7.61
CA GLU A 132 -28.36 7.64 -6.20
C GLU A 132 -28.97 9.04 -6.04
N LYS A 133 -28.66 9.98 -6.94
CA LYS A 133 -29.29 11.32 -6.95
C LYS A 133 -30.81 11.25 -7.18
N ALA A 134 -31.28 10.22 -7.88
CA ALA A 134 -32.71 9.99 -8.13
C ALA A 134 -33.41 9.20 -7.00
N LEU A 135 -32.66 8.63 -6.04
CA LEU A 135 -33.24 7.88 -4.93
C LEU A 135 -33.80 8.83 -3.86
N PRO A 136 -35.01 8.58 -3.33
CA PRO A 136 -35.52 9.30 -2.17
C PRO A 136 -34.57 9.19 -0.96
N GLY A 137 -34.46 10.25 -0.16
CA GLY A 137 -33.56 10.27 1.01
C GLY A 137 -33.80 9.17 2.03
N ARG A 138 -35.03 8.63 2.11
CA ARG A 138 -35.46 7.59 3.07
C ARG A 138 -35.29 6.14 2.57
N VAL A 139 -34.60 5.91 1.45
CA VAL A 139 -34.38 4.55 0.95
C VAL A 139 -33.46 3.77 1.91
N GLY A 140 -33.92 2.58 2.33
CA GLY A 140 -33.21 1.70 3.27
C GLY A 140 -31.86 1.19 2.74
N ALA A 141 -30.99 0.75 3.65
CA ALA A 141 -29.63 0.32 3.35
C ALA A 141 -29.57 -0.85 2.35
N ASP A 142 -30.51 -1.80 2.43
CA ASP A 142 -30.57 -2.96 1.53
C ASP A 142 -30.87 -2.55 0.09
N THR A 143 -31.84 -1.67 -0.12
CA THR A 143 -32.16 -1.16 -1.46
C THR A 143 -30.98 -0.40 -2.05
N ARG A 144 -30.29 0.44 -1.25
CA ARG A 144 -29.07 1.13 -1.69
C ARG A 144 -27.96 0.15 -2.06
N ALA A 145 -27.79 -0.94 -1.30
CA ALA A 145 -26.86 -2.00 -1.64
C ALA A 145 -27.21 -2.67 -2.98
N THR A 146 -28.47 -3.04 -3.21
CA THR A 146 -28.90 -3.63 -4.49
C THR A 146 -28.66 -2.71 -5.68
N VAL A 147 -28.94 -1.41 -5.51
CA VAL A 147 -28.66 -0.39 -6.54
C VAL A 147 -27.17 -0.34 -6.85
N ARG A 148 -26.31 -0.26 -5.84
CA ARG A 148 -24.85 -0.22 -6.02
C ARG A 148 -24.30 -1.46 -6.71
N ALA A 149 -24.77 -2.64 -6.31
CA ALA A 149 -24.41 -3.90 -6.96
C ALA A 149 -24.80 -3.91 -8.45
N THR A 150 -26.02 -3.46 -8.76
CA THR A 150 -26.50 -3.35 -10.15
C THR A 150 -25.66 -2.37 -10.96
N THR A 151 -25.37 -1.19 -10.39
CA THR A 151 -24.52 -0.18 -11.01
C THR A 151 -23.11 -0.70 -11.27
N ALA A 152 -22.53 -1.48 -10.35
CA ALA A 152 -21.22 -2.09 -10.52
C ALA A 152 -21.17 -3.08 -11.70
N ALA A 153 -22.20 -3.91 -11.86
CA ALA A 153 -22.34 -4.81 -13.00
C ALA A 153 -22.47 -4.04 -14.32
N LEU A 154 -23.34 -3.03 -14.35
CA LEU A 154 -23.55 -2.18 -15.53
C LEU A 154 -22.28 -1.44 -15.94
N ALA A 155 -21.51 -0.93 -14.98
CA ALA A 155 -20.23 -0.27 -15.27
C ALA A 155 -19.25 -1.19 -16.01
N GLY A 156 -19.19 -2.46 -15.61
CA GLY A 156 -18.35 -3.46 -16.29
C GLY A 156 -18.76 -3.65 -17.75
N VAL A 157 -20.06 -3.71 -18.03
CA VAL A 157 -20.60 -3.80 -19.40
C VAL A 157 -20.32 -2.53 -20.21
N VAL A 158 -20.55 -1.36 -19.63
CA VAL A 158 -20.33 -0.04 -20.28
C VAL A 158 -18.87 0.16 -20.67
N VAL A 159 -17.91 -0.36 -19.90
CA VAL A 159 -16.48 -0.33 -20.25
C VAL A 159 -16.12 -1.41 -21.27
N CYS A 160 -16.69 -2.61 -21.14
CA CYS A 160 -16.37 -3.76 -22.00
C CYS A 160 -16.79 -3.51 -23.45
N VAL A 161 -18.01 -3.01 -23.70
CA VAL A 161 -18.56 -2.86 -25.06
C VAL A 161 -17.73 -1.92 -25.97
N PRO A 162 -17.38 -0.69 -25.58
CA PRO A 162 -16.50 0.17 -26.37
C PRO A 162 -15.11 -0.42 -26.58
N THR A 163 -14.61 -1.17 -25.60
CA THR A 163 -13.29 -1.81 -25.70
C THR A 163 -13.30 -2.94 -26.73
N LEU A 164 -14.37 -3.73 -26.78
CA LEU A 164 -14.56 -4.74 -27.84
C LEU A 164 -14.66 -4.08 -29.23
N TRP A 165 -15.33 -2.92 -29.33
CA TRP A 165 -15.37 -2.16 -30.57
C TRP A 165 -13.97 -1.70 -31.01
N LEU A 166 -13.14 -1.19 -30.10
CA LEU A 166 -11.75 -0.84 -30.39
C LEU A 166 -10.95 -2.05 -30.91
N ILE A 167 -11.13 -3.23 -30.31
CA ILE A 167 -10.49 -4.45 -30.79
C ILE A 167 -10.89 -4.73 -32.24
N THR A 168 -12.18 -4.66 -32.56
CA THR A 168 -12.65 -4.89 -33.94
C THR A 168 -12.07 -3.89 -34.94
N ALA A 169 -11.89 -2.63 -34.55
CA ALA A 169 -11.32 -1.58 -35.39
C ALA A 169 -9.81 -1.77 -35.63
N VAL A 170 -9.06 -2.21 -34.62
CA VAL A 170 -7.59 -2.38 -34.69
C VAL A 170 -7.20 -3.74 -35.26
N TRP A 171 -8.06 -4.76 -35.15
CA TRP A 171 -7.79 -6.14 -35.57
C TRP A 171 -7.18 -6.28 -36.98
N PRO A 172 -7.64 -5.55 -38.02
CA PRO A 172 -7.06 -5.65 -39.36
C PRO A 172 -5.58 -5.23 -39.45
N SER A 173 -5.09 -4.44 -38.49
CA SER A 173 -3.69 -4.01 -38.41
C SER A 173 -2.80 -4.96 -37.59
N THR A 174 -3.38 -6.02 -37.01
CA THR A 174 -2.63 -7.00 -36.21
C THR A 174 -2.00 -8.08 -37.06
N ARG A 175 -0.93 -8.69 -36.55
CA ARG A 175 -0.30 -9.86 -37.15
C ARG A 175 0.25 -10.75 -36.05
N TRP A 176 -0.24 -11.98 -35.98
CA TRP A 176 0.05 -12.91 -34.87
C TRP A 176 1.11 -13.96 -35.20
N ILE A 177 1.49 -14.07 -36.48
CA ILE A 177 2.45 -15.05 -36.97
C ILE A 177 3.69 -14.31 -37.50
N GLY A 178 4.86 -14.66 -36.95
CA GLY A 178 6.16 -14.16 -37.39
C GLY A 178 6.81 -15.04 -38.44
N THR A 179 7.70 -14.45 -39.24
CA THR A 179 8.50 -15.11 -40.27
C THR A 179 9.98 -14.71 -40.15
N ALA A 180 10.90 -15.51 -40.68
CA ALA A 180 12.33 -15.17 -40.65
C ALA A 180 12.67 -13.86 -41.41
N ALA A 181 11.85 -13.49 -42.41
CA ALA A 181 12.00 -12.24 -43.15
C ALA A 181 11.79 -11.00 -42.28
N ASP A 182 11.07 -11.13 -41.17
CA ASP A 182 10.84 -10.03 -40.23
C ASP A 182 12.13 -9.53 -39.57
N LEU A 183 13.16 -10.38 -39.48
CA LEU A 183 14.48 -9.99 -38.97
C LEU A 183 15.22 -9.02 -39.90
N ALA A 184 14.86 -8.99 -41.19
CA ALA A 184 15.48 -8.11 -42.17
C ALA A 184 14.90 -6.69 -42.17
N SER A 185 13.74 -6.47 -41.53
CA SER A 185 13.09 -5.14 -41.45
C SER A 185 12.43 -4.93 -40.07
N PRO A 186 13.23 -4.66 -39.02
CA PRO A 186 12.71 -4.49 -37.67
C PRO A 186 11.78 -3.27 -37.52
N TRP A 187 11.98 -2.21 -38.32
CA TRP A 187 11.15 -1.00 -38.24
C TRP A 187 9.71 -1.21 -38.69
N SER A 188 9.47 -2.09 -39.67
CA SER A 188 8.10 -2.45 -40.08
C SER A 188 7.34 -3.23 -39.00
N LEU A 189 8.04 -3.81 -38.02
CA LEU A 189 7.42 -4.52 -36.90
C LEU A 189 6.89 -3.60 -35.82
N VAL A 190 7.32 -2.33 -35.77
CA VAL A 190 6.89 -1.39 -34.73
C VAL A 190 5.38 -1.16 -34.81
N GLY A 191 4.85 -0.89 -36.01
CA GLY A 191 3.41 -0.70 -36.21
C GLY A 191 2.59 -1.94 -35.86
N VAL A 192 3.06 -3.11 -36.27
CA VAL A 192 2.45 -4.40 -35.94
C VAL A 192 2.49 -4.67 -34.44
N ALA A 193 3.62 -4.41 -33.78
CA ALA A 193 3.79 -4.57 -32.35
C ALA A 193 2.82 -3.66 -31.60
N VAL A 194 2.67 -2.40 -32.00
CA VAL A 194 1.70 -1.47 -31.41
C VAL A 194 0.26 -1.96 -31.60
N ALA A 195 -0.10 -2.45 -32.79
CA ALA A 195 -1.44 -2.98 -33.06
C ALA A 195 -1.74 -4.24 -32.22
N ASN A 196 -0.81 -5.21 -32.20
CA ASN A 196 -0.92 -6.41 -31.37
C ASN A 196 -1.04 -6.06 -29.89
N SER A 197 -0.19 -5.17 -29.39
CA SER A 197 -0.21 -4.73 -27.99
C SER A 197 -1.54 -4.09 -27.64
N THR A 198 -2.04 -3.21 -28.50
CA THR A 198 -3.34 -2.56 -28.33
C THR A 198 -4.45 -3.60 -28.20
N VAL A 199 -4.48 -4.61 -29.08
CA VAL A 199 -5.50 -5.67 -29.02
C VAL A 199 -5.35 -6.54 -27.78
N VAL A 200 -4.14 -6.94 -27.38
CA VAL A 200 -3.91 -7.73 -26.15
C VAL A 200 -4.37 -6.96 -24.92
N VAL A 201 -3.95 -5.69 -24.80
CA VAL A 201 -4.30 -4.84 -23.68
C VAL A 201 -5.81 -4.55 -23.65
N ALA A 202 -6.42 -4.26 -24.80
CA ALA A 202 -7.86 -4.02 -24.90
C ALA A 202 -8.68 -5.28 -24.58
N ALA A 203 -8.28 -6.45 -25.08
CA ALA A 203 -8.95 -7.73 -24.76
C ALA A 203 -8.89 -8.01 -23.25
N TYR A 204 -7.72 -7.81 -22.66
CA TYR A 204 -7.55 -7.90 -21.22
C TYR A 204 -8.45 -6.90 -20.47
N PHE A 205 -8.45 -5.64 -20.89
CA PHE A 205 -9.22 -4.56 -20.28
C PHE A 205 -10.73 -4.84 -20.31
N ALA A 206 -11.25 -5.32 -21.44
CA ALA A 206 -12.66 -5.70 -21.59
C ALA A 206 -13.04 -6.86 -20.65
N ALA A 207 -12.23 -7.92 -20.62
CA ALA A 207 -12.45 -9.07 -19.74
C ALA A 207 -12.33 -8.68 -18.26
N ALA A 208 -11.33 -7.88 -17.91
CA ALA A 208 -11.09 -7.42 -16.55
C ALA A 208 -12.23 -6.51 -16.06
N ALA A 209 -12.68 -5.54 -16.86
CA ALA A 209 -13.80 -4.67 -16.49
C ALA A 209 -15.09 -5.46 -16.22
N LEU A 210 -15.38 -6.48 -17.04
CA LEU A 210 -16.53 -7.36 -16.81
C LEU A 210 -16.36 -8.20 -15.54
N ALA A 211 -15.17 -8.79 -15.35
CA ALA A 211 -14.85 -9.59 -14.17
C ALA A 211 -14.95 -8.75 -12.87
N TRP A 212 -14.45 -7.51 -12.87
CA TRP A 212 -14.59 -6.56 -11.76
C TRP A 212 -16.05 -6.16 -11.55
N GLY A 213 -16.79 -5.86 -12.63
CA GLY A 213 -18.22 -5.58 -12.55
C GLY A 213 -19.02 -6.69 -11.87
N ILE A 214 -18.75 -7.95 -12.23
CA ILE A 214 -19.39 -9.12 -11.62
C ILE A 214 -18.91 -9.30 -10.17
N ALA A 215 -17.60 -9.19 -9.94
CA ALA A 215 -17.01 -9.34 -8.60
C ALA A 215 -17.60 -8.33 -7.61
N ASP A 216 -17.68 -7.07 -8.00
CA ASP A 216 -18.22 -6.00 -7.16
C ASP A 216 -19.72 -6.14 -6.98
N ALA A 217 -20.46 -6.57 -8.01
CA ALA A 217 -21.90 -6.80 -7.89
C ALA A 217 -22.27 -7.97 -6.97
N THR A 218 -21.38 -8.97 -6.85
CA THR A 218 -21.60 -10.18 -6.04
C THR A 218 -20.98 -10.10 -4.65
N MET A 219 -20.05 -9.18 -4.43
CA MET A 219 -19.51 -8.87 -3.12
C MET A 219 -20.54 -8.10 -2.27
N GLY A 220 -20.52 -8.32 -0.96
CA GLY A 220 -21.26 -7.46 -0.03
C GLY A 220 -20.96 -5.98 -0.31
N GLN A 221 -21.98 -5.14 -0.33
CA GLN A 221 -21.78 -3.72 -0.56
C GLN A 221 -21.40 -3.00 0.74
N PRO A 222 -20.54 -1.96 0.68
CA PRO A 222 -20.23 -1.13 1.85
C PRO A 222 -21.47 -0.52 2.50
N ARG A 223 -21.60 -0.75 3.80
CA ARG A 223 -22.69 -0.23 4.64
C ARG A 223 -22.10 0.44 5.87
N THR A 224 -22.61 1.62 6.22
CA THR A 224 -22.27 2.26 7.50
C THR A 224 -22.96 1.50 8.63
N ILE A 225 -22.21 1.21 9.70
CA ILE A 225 -22.79 0.66 10.93
C ILE A 225 -23.48 1.81 11.67
N ALA A 226 -24.80 1.70 11.86
CA ALA A 226 -25.59 2.71 12.57
C ALA A 226 -25.74 2.39 14.06
N ASP A 227 -25.85 1.10 14.40
CA ASP A 227 -26.07 0.62 15.75
C ASP A 227 -24.96 -0.34 16.15
N PHE A 228 -24.36 -0.08 17.32
CA PHE A 228 -23.34 -0.94 17.89
C PHE A 228 -23.96 -1.89 18.93
N PRO A 229 -23.49 -3.15 19.03
CA PRO A 229 -23.95 -4.05 20.06
C PRO A 229 -23.56 -3.53 21.46
N ALA A 230 -24.42 -3.77 22.44
CA ALA A 230 -24.07 -3.54 23.85
C ALA A 230 -23.05 -4.59 24.32
N ALA A 231 -22.20 -4.19 25.27
CA ALA A 231 -21.23 -5.09 25.89
C ALA A 231 -21.92 -6.27 26.59
N THR A 232 -21.40 -7.48 26.40
CA THR A 232 -21.91 -8.68 27.06
C THR A 232 -21.14 -8.93 28.35
N PRO A 233 -21.81 -9.06 29.52
CA PRO A 233 -21.15 -9.34 30.78
C PRO A 233 -20.29 -10.61 30.72
N GLY A 234 -19.05 -10.53 31.24
CA GLY A 234 -18.13 -11.66 31.34
C GLY A 234 -17.38 -12.04 30.06
N ARG A 235 -17.66 -11.38 28.92
CA ARG A 235 -16.90 -11.62 27.68
C ARG A 235 -15.56 -10.88 27.68
N ARG A 236 -14.56 -11.51 27.07
CA ARG A 236 -13.24 -10.92 26.87
C ARG A 236 -13.34 -9.73 25.91
N ARG A 237 -12.66 -8.64 26.26
CA ARG A 237 -12.64 -7.39 25.50
C ARG A 237 -11.22 -6.90 25.34
N TRP A 238 -10.96 -6.21 24.24
CA TRP A 238 -9.70 -5.57 23.93
C TRP A 238 -9.93 -4.09 23.57
N ARG A 239 -9.06 -3.21 24.03
CA ARG A 239 -9.11 -1.76 23.82
C ARG A 239 -7.97 -1.35 22.91
N ILE A 240 -8.31 -0.90 21.71
CA ILE A 240 -7.36 -0.51 20.66
C ILE A 240 -7.49 0.98 20.40
N ALA A 241 -6.46 1.76 20.72
CA ALA A 241 -6.37 3.13 20.22
C ALA A 241 -5.95 3.08 18.75
N HIS A 242 -6.71 3.73 17.86
CA HIS A 242 -6.44 3.71 16.42
C HIS A 242 -6.11 5.12 15.96
N LEU A 243 -4.83 5.34 15.66
CA LEU A 243 -4.30 6.54 15.04
C LEU A 243 -3.97 6.24 13.57
N SER A 244 -4.01 7.27 12.74
CA SER A 244 -3.50 7.18 11.37
C SER A 244 -3.09 8.56 10.90
N ASP A 245 -2.25 8.61 9.86
CA ASP A 245 -2.00 9.83 9.10
C ASP A 245 -1.54 10.97 10.03
N ILE A 246 -0.60 10.67 10.92
CA ILE A 246 -0.10 11.63 11.90
C ILE A 246 0.89 12.62 11.25
N HIS A 247 1.46 12.27 10.09
CA HIS A 247 2.28 13.10 9.21
C HIS A 247 3.24 13.99 9.98
N ILE A 248 4.20 13.36 10.67
CA ILE A 248 5.24 14.08 11.41
C ILE A 248 6.12 14.85 10.44
N VAL A 249 6.39 16.10 10.78
CA VAL A 249 7.35 16.96 10.08
C VAL A 249 8.63 17.12 10.90
N GLY A 250 9.78 17.27 10.24
CA GLY A 250 11.07 17.39 10.92
C GLY A 250 11.29 18.75 11.60
N GLU A 251 10.58 19.79 11.17
CA GLU A 251 10.74 21.15 11.69
C GLU A 251 9.64 21.52 12.70
N GLN A 252 10.01 22.29 13.73
CA GLN A 252 9.06 22.81 14.74
C GLN A 252 7.88 23.57 14.11
N TYR A 253 8.11 24.28 13.01
CA TYR A 253 7.09 25.05 12.29
C TYR A 253 6.82 24.48 10.89
N GLY A 254 7.13 23.20 10.67
CA GLY A 254 6.93 22.53 9.39
C GLY A 254 5.44 22.44 9.02
N PHE A 255 5.18 22.42 7.71
CA PHE A 255 3.86 22.17 7.13
C PHE A 255 3.87 20.82 6.43
N ARG A 256 2.73 20.12 6.43
CA ARG A 256 2.58 18.86 5.70
C ARG A 256 2.39 19.09 4.22
N ILE A 257 2.81 18.13 3.40
CA ILE A 257 2.74 18.21 1.94
C ILE A 257 1.30 18.40 1.45
N GLU A 258 0.36 17.62 1.99
CA GLU A 258 -1.00 17.55 1.45
C GLU A 258 -1.83 18.81 1.69
N CYS A 259 -1.83 19.31 2.93
CA CYS A 259 -2.64 20.46 3.31
C CYS A 259 -1.88 21.80 3.21
N GLY A 260 -0.55 21.78 3.17
CA GLY A 260 0.28 22.97 3.25
C GLY A 260 -0.13 23.89 4.41
N ARG A 261 -0.26 25.19 4.13
CA ARG A 261 -0.68 26.21 5.12
C ARG A 261 -2.16 26.18 5.48
N ALA A 262 -2.98 25.38 4.77
CA ALA A 262 -4.39 25.22 5.09
C ALA A 262 -4.63 24.19 6.20
N GLY A 263 -3.60 23.45 6.63
CA GLY A 263 -3.68 22.51 7.74
C GLY A 263 -2.75 22.87 8.91
N PRO A 264 -2.37 21.88 9.73
CA PRO A 264 -1.65 22.12 10.97
C PRO A 264 -0.17 22.45 10.74
N ARG A 265 0.37 23.28 11.62
CA ARG A 265 1.80 23.67 11.66
C ARG A 265 2.48 22.97 12.85
N GLY A 266 3.63 22.35 12.63
CA GLY A 266 4.44 21.72 13.68
C GLY A 266 3.83 20.44 14.26
N ASN A 267 4.39 19.94 15.37
CA ASN A 267 4.00 18.64 15.96
C ASN A 267 3.32 18.73 17.33
N ASP A 268 3.03 19.95 17.83
CA ASP A 268 2.43 20.18 19.16
C ASP A 268 1.12 19.40 19.38
N ARG A 269 0.30 19.29 18.32
CA ARG A 269 -0.97 18.53 18.38
C ARG A 269 -0.71 17.05 18.62
N LEU A 270 0.26 16.45 17.95
CA LEU A 270 0.62 15.05 18.13
C LEU A 270 1.17 14.78 19.55
N GLN A 271 1.96 15.70 20.09
CA GLN A 271 2.43 15.60 21.49
C GLN A 271 1.26 15.53 22.46
N ARG A 272 0.21 16.34 22.25
CA ARG A 272 -1.03 16.27 23.05
C ARG A 272 -1.77 14.94 22.86
N VAL A 273 -1.83 14.42 21.64
CA VAL A 273 -2.42 13.09 21.37
C VAL A 273 -1.73 12.00 22.20
N PHE A 274 -0.40 11.95 22.21
CA PHE A 274 0.34 10.95 22.99
C PHE A 274 0.21 11.16 24.49
N ALA A 275 0.21 12.41 24.97
CA ALA A 275 -0.08 12.70 26.38
C ALA A 275 -1.48 12.23 26.80
N GLN A 276 -2.50 12.46 25.95
CA GLN A 276 -3.86 12.02 26.21
C GLN A 276 -3.97 10.49 26.17
N LEU A 277 -3.27 9.82 25.26
CA LEU A 277 -3.20 8.36 25.23
C LEU A 277 -2.51 7.76 26.45
N ASP A 278 -1.43 8.36 26.96
CA ASP A 278 -0.79 7.89 28.20
C ASP A 278 -1.72 8.05 29.41
N LEU A 279 -2.50 9.13 29.47
CA LEU A 279 -3.54 9.31 30.49
C LEU A 279 -4.68 8.28 30.36
N ILE A 280 -5.14 8.01 29.13
CA ILE A 280 -6.16 6.98 28.87
C ILE A 280 -5.63 5.61 29.29
N HIS A 281 -4.41 5.25 28.90
CA HIS A 281 -3.78 3.98 29.26
C HIS A 281 -3.59 3.83 30.77
N ALA A 282 -3.26 4.92 31.47
CA ALA A 282 -3.09 4.91 32.91
C ALA A 282 -4.41 4.72 33.69
N SER A 283 -5.53 5.24 33.17
CA SER A 283 -6.84 5.09 33.82
C SER A 283 -7.49 3.75 33.49
N GLU A 284 -7.40 3.32 32.24
CA GLU A 284 -7.89 2.04 31.76
C GLU A 284 -6.88 1.53 30.72
N PRO A 285 -6.21 0.38 30.95
CA PRO A 285 -5.16 -0.09 30.06
C PRO A 285 -5.64 -0.33 28.62
N LEU A 286 -4.81 0.11 27.67
CA LEU A 286 -4.94 -0.19 26.24
C LEU A 286 -4.19 -1.49 25.93
N ASP A 287 -4.79 -2.36 25.12
CA ASP A 287 -4.15 -3.58 24.63
C ASP A 287 -3.14 -3.26 23.53
N ALA A 288 -3.49 -2.36 22.61
CA ALA A 288 -2.58 -1.85 21.59
C ALA A 288 -2.90 -0.40 21.19
N VAL A 289 -1.90 0.29 20.64
CA VAL A 289 -2.04 1.57 19.94
C VAL A 289 -1.58 1.37 18.50
N LEU A 290 -2.53 1.29 17.58
CA LEU A 290 -2.24 1.06 16.16
C LEU A 290 -2.09 2.41 15.45
N VAL A 291 -0.95 2.63 14.79
CA VAL A 291 -0.72 3.74 13.85
C VAL A 291 -0.76 3.19 12.43
N SER A 292 -1.88 3.38 11.72
CA SER A 292 -2.14 2.76 10.42
C SER A 292 -1.52 3.48 9.23
N GLY A 293 -0.23 3.81 9.30
CA GLY A 293 0.55 4.42 8.22
C GLY A 293 0.56 5.95 8.22
N ASP A 294 1.40 6.49 7.35
CA ASP A 294 1.72 7.91 7.23
C ASP A 294 2.14 8.48 8.60
N VAL A 295 3.13 7.78 9.19
CA VAL A 295 3.78 8.17 10.44
C VAL A 295 4.57 9.46 10.20
N THR A 296 5.24 9.55 9.06
CA THR A 296 6.04 10.68 8.60
C THR A 296 5.40 11.32 7.37
N ASP A 297 5.63 12.61 7.17
CA ASP A 297 5.13 13.36 6.00
C ASP A 297 5.91 13.03 4.72
N ALA A 298 7.18 12.61 4.81
CA ALA A 298 8.01 12.31 3.64
C ALA A 298 9.06 11.18 3.85
N GLY A 299 9.00 10.43 4.96
CA GLY A 299 9.95 9.37 5.26
C GLY A 299 11.38 9.87 5.53
N ARG A 300 11.54 11.13 5.95
CA ARG A 300 12.86 11.75 6.15
C ARG A 300 13.47 11.39 7.50
N SER A 301 14.80 11.38 7.57
CA SER A 301 15.51 11.08 8.81
C SER A 301 15.05 11.99 9.97
N ALA A 302 14.99 13.31 9.74
CA ALA A 302 14.52 14.27 10.75
C ALA A 302 13.09 14.01 11.27
N GLU A 303 12.19 13.51 10.42
CA GLU A 303 10.80 13.18 10.81
C GLU A 303 10.77 11.96 11.73
N TRP A 304 11.56 10.93 11.41
CA TRP A 304 11.73 9.76 12.27
C TRP A 304 12.40 10.09 13.61
N ALA A 305 13.36 11.03 13.63
CA ALA A 305 13.95 11.51 14.88
C ALA A 305 12.91 12.13 15.81
N VAL A 306 12.07 13.02 15.27
CA VAL A 306 10.96 13.63 16.02
C VAL A 306 9.96 12.57 16.51
N PHE A 307 9.63 11.59 15.69
CA PHE A 307 8.76 10.48 16.10
C PHE A 307 9.33 9.74 17.32
N PHE A 308 10.60 9.36 17.28
CA PHE A 308 11.23 8.65 18.39
C PHE A 308 11.33 9.50 19.65
N ASP A 309 11.69 10.79 19.53
CA ASP A 309 11.75 11.68 20.69
C ASP A 309 10.37 11.87 21.33
N THR A 310 9.33 12.02 20.50
CA THR A 310 7.94 12.16 20.96
C THR A 310 7.47 10.87 21.66
N LEU A 311 7.77 9.70 21.09
CA LEU A 311 7.38 8.42 21.68
C LEU A 311 8.18 8.09 22.95
N ALA A 312 9.47 8.45 23.01
CA ALA A 312 10.34 8.21 24.16
C ALA A 312 9.87 8.94 25.43
N ALA A 313 9.13 10.04 25.29
CA ALA A 313 8.49 10.73 26.40
C ALA A 313 7.36 9.92 27.06
N HIS A 314 6.88 8.84 26.42
CA HIS A 314 5.75 8.03 26.87
C HIS A 314 6.11 6.52 26.88
N PRO A 315 7.00 6.05 27.76
CA PRO A 315 7.54 4.69 27.71
C PRO A 315 6.47 3.59 27.87
N ARG A 316 5.47 3.79 28.73
CA ARG A 316 4.35 2.83 28.90
C ARG A 316 3.51 2.70 27.64
N LEU A 317 3.28 3.82 26.95
CA LEU A 317 2.57 3.84 25.68
C LEU A 317 3.39 3.15 24.59
N ALA A 318 4.70 3.40 24.54
CA ALA A 318 5.62 2.82 23.55
C ALA A 318 5.59 1.28 23.51
N GLU A 319 5.40 0.63 24.66
CA GLU A 319 5.23 -0.84 24.75
C GLU A 319 3.97 -1.36 24.04
N ARG A 320 3.00 -0.49 23.76
CA ARG A 320 1.71 -0.81 23.13
C ARG A 320 1.62 -0.39 21.67
N VAL A 321 2.52 0.47 21.19
CA VAL A 321 2.44 1.03 19.83
C VAL A 321 2.77 -0.02 18.78
N LEU A 322 1.95 -0.14 17.75
CA LEU A 322 2.24 -0.85 16.51
C LEU A 322 2.17 0.15 15.37
N ILE A 323 3.16 0.14 14.48
CA ILE A 323 3.18 0.98 13.28
C ILE A 323 3.22 0.11 12.03
N LEU A 324 2.63 0.63 10.95
CA LEU A 324 2.68 0.03 9.62
C LEU A 324 2.99 1.12 8.59
N PRO A 325 3.49 0.77 7.40
CA PRO A 325 3.91 1.79 6.43
C PRO A 325 2.72 2.40 5.69
N GLY A 326 2.66 3.72 5.62
CA GLY A 326 1.84 4.44 4.65
C GLY A 326 2.65 4.92 3.44
N ASN A 327 1.99 5.57 2.49
CA ASN A 327 2.65 6.00 1.26
C ASN A 327 3.60 7.17 1.48
N HIS A 328 3.37 8.04 2.46
CA HIS A 328 4.29 9.13 2.79
C HIS A 328 5.59 8.63 3.41
N ASP A 329 5.53 7.51 4.14
CA ASP A 329 6.70 6.89 4.75
C ASP A 329 7.71 6.32 3.73
N VAL A 330 7.24 5.91 2.54
CA VAL A 330 8.08 5.16 1.58
C VAL A 330 8.07 5.70 0.13
N ASN A 331 7.01 6.36 -0.33
CA ASN A 331 6.83 6.72 -1.74
C ASN A 331 7.09 8.22 -2.04
N VAL A 332 7.10 9.09 -1.03
CA VAL A 332 7.39 10.52 -1.25
C VAL A 332 8.86 10.71 -1.61
N VAL A 333 9.11 11.17 -2.84
CA VAL A 333 10.47 11.37 -3.37
C VAL A 333 11.06 12.68 -2.87
N ASP A 334 10.25 13.73 -2.84
CA ASP A 334 10.66 15.07 -2.46
C ASP A 334 9.46 15.85 -1.94
N ARG A 335 9.59 16.40 -0.73
CA ARG A 335 8.51 17.15 -0.09
C ARG A 335 8.24 18.52 -0.74
N ALA A 336 9.24 19.10 -1.39
CA ALA A 336 9.17 20.46 -1.95
C ALA A 336 8.95 20.46 -3.46
N ASN A 337 9.28 19.37 -4.15
CA ASN A 337 9.15 19.28 -5.61
C ASN A 337 8.33 18.06 -6.06
N PRO A 338 7.01 18.21 -6.31
CA PRO A 338 6.17 17.10 -6.74
C PRO A 338 6.53 16.55 -8.12
N ALA A 339 7.30 17.28 -8.93
CA ALA A 339 7.75 16.81 -10.25
C ALA A 339 8.99 15.91 -10.18
N ARG A 340 9.66 15.80 -9.02
CA ARG A 340 10.80 14.90 -8.86
C ARG A 340 10.30 13.44 -8.85
N LEU A 341 11.01 12.58 -9.57
CA LEU A 341 10.65 11.17 -9.73
C LEU A 341 11.83 10.26 -9.36
N ASP A 342 11.52 9.08 -8.83
CA ASP A 342 12.50 8.02 -8.59
C ASP A 342 12.50 7.04 -9.75
N LEU A 343 13.68 6.65 -10.24
CA LEU A 343 13.75 5.54 -11.19
C LEU A 343 13.55 4.20 -10.45
N PRO A 344 13.11 3.13 -11.12
CA PRO A 344 12.87 1.82 -10.48
C PRO A 344 14.04 1.25 -9.70
N PHE A 345 15.26 1.62 -10.09
CA PHE A 345 16.51 1.19 -9.49
C PHE A 345 17.15 2.25 -8.58
N SER A 346 16.41 3.33 -8.26
CA SER A 346 16.88 4.40 -7.38
C SER A 346 17.12 3.86 -5.96
N PRO A 347 18.25 4.21 -5.31
CA PRO A 347 18.50 3.84 -3.93
C PRO A 347 17.60 4.62 -2.95
N ASN A 348 17.09 5.79 -3.32
CA ASN A 348 16.36 6.68 -2.40
C ASN A 348 15.09 6.05 -1.83
N LYS A 349 14.31 5.36 -2.67
CA LYS A 349 13.14 4.60 -2.18
C LYS A 349 13.53 3.51 -1.20
N ARG A 350 14.65 2.82 -1.46
CA ARG A 350 15.14 1.76 -0.58
C ARG A 350 15.67 2.34 0.73
N LEU A 351 16.21 3.55 0.72
CA LEU A 351 16.59 4.27 1.94
C LEU A 351 15.38 4.58 2.82
N ARG A 352 14.29 5.09 2.26
CA ARG A 352 13.03 5.29 3.00
C ARG A 352 12.47 3.97 3.56
N GLN A 353 12.52 2.89 2.78
CA GLN A 353 12.17 1.55 3.28
C GLN A 353 13.09 1.09 4.42
N ALA A 354 14.40 1.33 4.34
CA ALA A 354 15.35 1.00 5.40
C ALA A 354 15.05 1.76 6.70
N ARG A 355 14.71 3.05 6.61
CA ARG A 355 14.25 3.86 7.75
C ARG A 355 12.98 3.29 8.37
N MET A 356 11.99 2.93 7.55
CA MET A 356 10.75 2.31 8.02
C MET A 356 11.00 0.94 8.67
N ILE A 357 11.88 0.10 8.12
CA ILE A 357 12.30 -1.17 8.74
C ILE A 357 12.91 -0.91 10.12
N SER A 358 13.84 0.05 10.19
CA SER A 358 14.48 0.47 11.44
C SER A 358 13.46 0.93 12.48
N ALA A 359 12.45 1.71 12.07
CA ALA A 359 11.38 2.18 12.94
C ALA A 359 10.49 1.04 13.44
N MET A 360 10.05 0.13 12.57
CA MET A 360 9.27 -1.04 12.99
C MET A 360 10.06 -1.93 13.94
N ALA A 361 11.35 -2.16 13.70
CA ALA A 361 12.20 -2.91 14.61
C ALA A 361 12.27 -2.24 15.99
N ALA A 362 12.51 -0.93 16.04
CA ALA A 362 12.63 -0.19 17.29
C ALA A 362 11.33 -0.15 18.13
N VAL A 363 10.17 -0.09 17.47
CA VAL A 363 8.85 0.07 18.12
C VAL A 363 8.22 -1.28 18.47
N GLN A 364 8.31 -2.27 17.58
CA GLN A 364 7.56 -3.53 17.68
C GLN A 364 8.38 -4.79 17.43
N GLY A 365 9.70 -4.68 17.22
CA GLY A 365 10.59 -5.75 16.76
C GLY A 365 10.54 -7.05 17.55
N SER A 366 10.48 -6.96 18.88
CA SER A 366 10.46 -8.11 19.78
C SER A 366 9.08 -8.75 19.96
N ARG A 367 8.01 -8.06 19.54
CA ARG A 367 6.62 -8.48 19.78
C ARG A 367 5.99 -9.11 18.54
N VAL A 368 6.29 -8.58 17.36
CA VAL A 368 5.74 -9.08 16.11
C VAL A 368 6.65 -10.16 15.52
N ARG A 369 6.04 -11.15 14.89
CA ARG A 369 6.69 -12.23 14.16
C ARG A 369 6.53 -12.05 12.66
N VAL A 370 7.50 -12.53 11.91
CA VAL A 370 7.45 -12.58 10.44
C VAL A 370 7.30 -14.02 9.97
N MET A 371 6.87 -14.20 8.72
CA MET A 371 6.78 -15.55 8.16
C MET A 371 8.17 -16.11 7.85
N ASP A 372 8.42 -17.37 8.20
CA ASP A 372 9.65 -18.05 7.80
C ASP A 372 9.60 -18.40 6.31
N ALA A 373 10.65 -18.05 5.56
CA ALA A 373 10.67 -18.25 4.12
C ALA A 373 10.74 -19.74 3.71
N ALA A 374 11.31 -20.60 4.57
CA ALA A 374 11.54 -22.01 4.27
C ALA A 374 10.34 -22.88 4.68
N SER A 375 9.87 -22.76 5.92
CA SER A 375 8.70 -23.51 6.41
C SER A 375 7.39 -22.91 5.92
N LYS A 376 7.36 -21.59 5.68
CA LYS A 376 6.16 -20.78 5.37
C LYS A 376 5.19 -20.63 6.54
N ASP A 377 5.63 -20.97 7.74
CA ASP A 377 4.87 -20.84 8.99
C ASP A 377 5.25 -19.54 9.72
N LEU A 378 4.54 -19.22 10.80
CA LEU A 378 4.91 -18.09 11.63
C LEU A 378 6.28 -18.32 12.29
N GLY A 379 7.24 -17.49 11.93
CA GLY A 379 8.65 -17.68 12.24
C GLY A 379 9.13 -16.87 13.43
N PRO A 380 10.39 -16.39 13.38
CA PRO A 380 11.00 -15.65 14.48
C PRO A 380 10.39 -14.25 14.64
N THR A 381 10.75 -13.58 15.73
CA THR A 381 10.45 -12.15 15.91
C THR A 381 11.09 -11.32 14.80
N LEU A 382 10.55 -10.12 14.54
CA LEU A 382 11.13 -9.20 13.56
C LEU A 382 12.59 -8.86 13.93
N ASP A 383 12.90 -8.67 15.20
CA ASP A 383 14.28 -8.40 15.65
C ASP A 383 15.24 -9.53 15.30
N GLU A 384 14.85 -10.78 15.56
CA GLU A 384 15.63 -11.98 15.21
C GLU A 384 15.79 -12.12 13.69
N ALA A 385 14.73 -11.87 12.92
CA ALA A 385 14.77 -11.92 11.46
C ALA A 385 15.69 -10.85 10.86
N LEU A 386 15.82 -9.69 11.51
CA LEU A 386 16.66 -8.59 11.05
C LEU A 386 18.13 -8.72 11.48
N GLN A 387 18.47 -9.52 12.50
CA GLN A 387 19.86 -9.70 12.97
C GLN A 387 20.88 -9.91 11.84
N PRO A 388 20.71 -10.86 10.90
CA PRO A 388 21.69 -11.09 9.82
C PRO A 388 21.76 -9.95 8.79
N HIS A 389 20.87 -8.96 8.86
CA HIS A 389 20.76 -7.87 7.90
C HIS A 389 21.08 -6.50 8.48
N ARG A 390 21.35 -6.37 9.79
CA ARG A 390 21.61 -5.07 10.45
C ARG A 390 22.78 -4.32 9.80
N ASP A 391 23.93 -4.96 9.65
CA ASP A 391 25.11 -4.38 8.99
C ASP A 391 24.80 -3.92 7.56
N THR A 392 24.04 -4.72 6.80
CA THR A 392 23.63 -4.37 5.43
C THR A 392 22.78 -3.11 5.41
N ILE A 393 21.84 -2.98 6.35
CA ILE A 393 20.96 -1.81 6.46
C ILE A 393 21.77 -0.57 6.84
N GLU A 394 22.66 -0.68 7.83
CA GLU A 394 23.50 0.42 8.31
C GLU A 394 24.48 0.92 7.23
N ILE A 395 25.22 0.01 6.60
CA ILE A 395 26.16 0.35 5.51
C ILE A 395 25.39 0.93 4.33
N PHE A 396 24.20 0.42 4.03
CA PHE A 396 23.37 0.97 2.96
C PHE A 396 22.92 2.40 3.27
N ALA A 397 22.49 2.67 4.52
CA ALA A 397 22.09 4.01 4.94
C ALA A 397 23.25 5.02 4.84
N ASP A 398 24.48 4.60 5.16
CA ASP A 398 25.68 5.45 5.05
C ASP A 398 26.13 5.65 3.59
N THR A 399 26.02 4.63 2.74
CA THR A 399 26.66 4.64 1.41
C THR A 399 25.72 4.87 0.23
N GLY A 400 24.41 4.61 0.37
CA GLY A 400 23.46 4.63 -0.74
C GLY A 400 23.74 3.60 -1.85
N SER A 401 24.51 2.55 -1.56
CA SER A 401 24.99 1.56 -2.53
C SER A 401 23.85 0.89 -3.32
N LEU A 402 23.92 0.95 -4.66
CA LEU A 402 22.95 0.28 -5.55
C LEU A 402 22.91 -1.25 -5.37
N ARG A 403 24.02 -1.86 -4.96
CA ARG A 403 24.06 -3.30 -4.67
C ARG A 403 23.23 -3.61 -3.43
N LEU A 404 23.52 -2.91 -2.33
CA LEU A 404 22.81 -3.12 -1.06
C LEU A 404 21.35 -2.69 -1.14
N ALA A 405 21.01 -1.73 -2.00
CA ALA A 405 19.63 -1.35 -2.29
C ALA A 405 18.78 -2.55 -2.76
N ARG A 406 19.36 -3.51 -3.49
CA ARG A 406 18.67 -4.74 -3.90
C ARG A 406 18.44 -5.68 -2.71
N ASP A 407 19.41 -5.77 -1.81
CA ASP A 407 19.31 -6.60 -0.62
C ASP A 407 18.23 -6.06 0.33
N VAL A 408 18.18 -4.74 0.53
CA VAL A 408 17.10 -4.06 1.27
C VAL A 408 15.74 -4.25 0.60
N ALA A 409 15.67 -4.17 -0.75
CA ALA A 409 14.42 -4.41 -1.47
C ALA A 409 13.90 -5.85 -1.29
N ALA A 410 14.81 -6.84 -1.31
CA ALA A 410 14.47 -8.24 -1.08
C ALA A 410 14.01 -8.47 0.36
N LEU A 411 14.71 -7.88 1.33
CA LEU A 411 14.32 -7.91 2.74
C LEU A 411 12.92 -7.32 2.94
N TRP A 412 12.69 -6.08 2.47
CA TRP A 412 11.40 -5.40 2.57
C TRP A 412 10.23 -6.27 2.06
N ALA A 413 10.41 -6.95 0.93
CA ALA A 413 9.38 -7.79 0.33
C ALA A 413 9.05 -9.04 1.18
N GLY A 414 9.99 -9.50 2.02
CA GLY A 414 9.83 -10.70 2.86
C GLY A 414 9.32 -10.42 4.28
N LEU A 415 9.23 -9.15 4.71
CA LEU A 415 8.88 -8.81 6.09
C LEU A 415 7.36 -8.84 6.38
N PHE A 416 6.52 -8.87 5.35
CA PHE A 416 5.07 -8.74 5.49
C PHE A 416 4.33 -10.04 5.10
N PRO A 417 3.25 -10.40 5.81
CA PRO A 417 2.69 -9.74 7.00
C PRO A 417 3.62 -9.84 8.22
N MET A 418 3.58 -8.82 9.07
CA MET A 418 4.03 -8.94 10.46
C MET A 418 2.83 -9.32 11.32
N VAL A 419 3.01 -10.22 12.27
CA VAL A 419 1.91 -10.77 13.08
C VAL A 419 2.25 -10.61 14.55
N LEU A 420 1.42 -9.88 15.29
CA LEU A 420 1.35 -10.01 16.73
C LEU A 420 0.47 -11.23 17.03
N PRO A 421 1.05 -12.37 17.46
CA PRO A 421 0.25 -13.56 17.74
C PRO A 421 -0.67 -13.29 18.94
N PRO A 422 -1.81 -13.99 19.02
CA PRO A 422 -2.68 -13.89 20.18
C PRO A 422 -1.99 -14.49 21.43
N ASP A 423 -2.17 -13.86 22.59
CA ASP A 423 -1.61 -14.33 23.87
C ASP A 423 -2.15 -15.71 24.29
N THR A 424 -3.34 -16.07 23.83
CA THR A 424 -4.01 -17.36 24.04
C THR A 424 -4.55 -17.89 22.73
N ALA A 425 -4.85 -19.19 22.64
CA ALA A 425 -5.35 -19.80 21.40
C ALA A 425 -6.65 -19.16 20.86
N ASP A 426 -7.46 -18.59 21.75
CA ASP A 426 -8.72 -17.87 21.51
C ASP A 426 -8.57 -16.34 21.66
N GLY A 427 -7.35 -15.84 21.73
CA GLY A 427 -7.03 -14.43 21.94
C GLY A 427 -7.21 -13.57 20.69
N LEU A 428 -6.82 -12.30 20.80
CA LEU A 428 -6.76 -11.37 19.67
C LEU A 428 -5.37 -11.40 19.04
N GLY A 429 -5.30 -11.79 17.76
CA GLY A 429 -4.11 -11.61 16.93
C GLY A 429 -4.23 -10.34 16.09
N ILE A 430 -3.09 -9.70 15.80
CA ILE A 430 -3.03 -8.51 14.94
C ILE A 430 -2.11 -8.79 13.76
N VAL A 431 -2.62 -8.66 12.54
CA VAL A 431 -1.86 -8.76 11.30
C VAL A 431 -1.58 -7.36 10.78
N VAL A 432 -0.30 -7.03 10.58
CA VAL A 432 0.18 -5.77 10.01
C VAL A 432 0.63 -5.99 8.57
N LEU A 433 -0.01 -5.28 7.65
CA LEU A 433 0.24 -5.38 6.21
C LEU A 433 0.96 -4.15 5.65
N ASN A 434 1.82 -4.39 4.67
CA ASN A 434 2.23 -3.35 3.73
C ASN A 434 1.25 -3.30 2.56
N SER A 435 0.49 -2.20 2.49
CA SER A 435 -0.45 -1.92 1.41
C SER A 435 0.09 -0.99 0.32
N ASN A 436 1.37 -0.60 0.36
CA ASN A 436 1.93 0.36 -0.59
C ASN A 436 2.26 -0.31 -1.93
N ALA A 437 1.77 0.27 -3.03
CA ALA A 437 2.24 -0.12 -4.35
C ALA A 437 3.67 0.40 -4.61
N ASP A 438 4.43 -0.29 -5.46
CA ASP A 438 5.76 0.17 -5.86
C ASP A 438 5.62 1.30 -6.89
N THR A 439 5.56 2.53 -6.40
CA THR A 439 5.33 3.74 -7.20
C THR A 439 6.62 4.57 -7.32
N HIS A 440 6.70 5.32 -8.43
CA HIS A 440 7.90 6.05 -8.86
C HIS A 440 7.62 7.52 -9.19
N PHE A 441 6.34 7.89 -9.24
CA PHE A 441 5.87 9.24 -9.51
C PHE A 441 5.00 9.72 -8.35
N SER A 442 5.11 11.01 -8.02
CA SER A 442 4.28 11.65 -7.00
C SER A 442 2.78 11.50 -7.28
N PHE A 443 2.35 11.56 -8.56
CA PHE A 443 0.93 11.36 -8.92
C PHE A 443 0.41 9.95 -8.61
N THR A 444 1.31 8.96 -8.54
CA THR A 444 0.95 7.57 -8.25
C THR A 444 1.27 7.18 -6.81
N ASN A 445 1.76 8.09 -5.96
CA ASN A 445 2.30 7.77 -4.64
C ASN A 445 1.25 7.10 -3.73
N ALA A 446 -0.01 7.51 -3.83
CA ALA A 446 -1.17 7.08 -3.06
C ALA A 446 -1.79 5.75 -3.54
N LEU A 447 -1.19 5.09 -4.54
CA LEU A 447 -1.69 3.81 -5.00
C LEU A 447 -1.35 2.70 -4.00
N GLY A 448 -2.39 1.98 -3.58
CA GLY A 448 -2.26 0.83 -2.71
C GLY A 448 -2.40 -0.52 -3.43
N LEU A 449 -1.69 -1.54 -2.96
CA LEU A 449 -1.77 -2.92 -3.43
C LEU A 449 -1.42 -3.92 -2.31
N VAL A 450 -2.15 -5.03 -2.23
CA VAL A 450 -1.77 -6.20 -1.41
C VAL A 450 -1.60 -7.42 -2.32
N SER A 451 -0.42 -8.02 -2.37
CA SER A 451 -0.12 -9.13 -3.29
C SER A 451 -0.80 -10.46 -2.90
N THR A 452 -0.92 -11.38 -3.86
CA THR A 452 -1.34 -12.76 -3.59
C THR A 452 -0.39 -13.49 -2.65
N GLU A 453 0.91 -13.19 -2.72
CA GLU A 453 1.93 -13.71 -1.82
C GLU A 453 1.66 -13.28 -0.36
N HIS A 454 1.43 -11.99 -0.12
CA HIS A 454 1.07 -11.48 1.21
C HIS A 454 -0.22 -12.12 1.70
N MET A 455 -1.26 -12.23 0.87
CA MET A 455 -2.52 -12.87 1.27
C MET A 455 -2.36 -14.36 1.59
N GLY A 456 -1.54 -15.08 0.83
CA GLY A 456 -1.23 -16.48 1.13
C GLY A 456 -0.47 -16.63 2.46
N ALA A 457 0.37 -15.67 2.81
CA ALA A 457 1.04 -15.61 4.11
C ALA A 457 0.07 -15.29 5.26
N VAL A 458 -0.88 -14.36 5.07
CA VAL A 458 -1.97 -14.11 6.02
C VAL A 458 -2.78 -15.38 6.27
N THR A 459 -3.13 -16.13 5.20
CA THR A 459 -3.86 -17.40 5.35
C THR A 459 -3.13 -18.37 6.27
N ARG A 460 -1.81 -18.51 6.11
CA ARG A 460 -1.01 -19.44 6.93
C ARG A 460 -0.89 -18.96 8.37
N ALA A 461 -0.55 -17.69 8.58
CA ALA A 461 -0.47 -17.10 9.92
C ALA A 461 -1.77 -17.25 10.71
N CYS A 462 -2.92 -17.04 10.05
CA CYS A 462 -4.22 -17.21 10.70
C CYS A 462 -4.58 -18.68 10.93
N ALA A 463 -4.15 -19.59 10.07
CA ALA A 463 -4.36 -21.03 10.24
C ALA A 463 -3.61 -21.63 11.43
N ASP A 464 -2.48 -21.02 11.84
CA ASP A 464 -1.74 -21.42 13.04
C ASP A 464 -2.54 -21.17 14.34
N TYR A 465 -3.54 -20.27 14.31
CA TYR A 465 -4.42 -19.95 15.43
C TYR A 465 -5.91 -19.96 15.00
N PRO A 466 -6.49 -21.14 14.77
CA PRO A 466 -7.83 -21.25 14.17
C PRO A 466 -8.96 -20.74 15.08
N ASN A 467 -8.72 -20.64 16.38
CA ASN A 467 -9.71 -20.16 17.37
C ASN A 467 -9.53 -18.67 17.71
N ALA A 468 -8.51 -18.01 17.17
CA ALA A 468 -8.21 -16.63 17.49
C ALA A 468 -9.14 -15.66 16.75
N SER A 469 -9.39 -14.52 17.38
CA SER A 469 -9.99 -13.36 16.73
C SER A 469 -8.91 -12.54 16.04
N TRP A 470 -9.20 -11.97 14.88
CA TRP A 470 -8.20 -11.30 14.06
C TRP A 470 -8.54 -9.83 13.79
N LEU A 471 -7.57 -8.97 14.06
CA LEU A 471 -7.51 -7.59 13.56
C LEU A 471 -6.54 -7.53 12.38
N ILE A 472 -6.98 -6.97 11.27
CA ILE A 472 -6.17 -6.83 10.05
C ILE A 472 -5.89 -5.35 9.82
N ALA A 473 -4.65 -4.94 9.94
CA ALA A 473 -4.20 -3.57 9.84
C ALA A 473 -3.46 -3.31 8.52
N LEU A 474 -3.84 -2.24 7.83
CA LEU A 474 -3.20 -1.75 6.60
C LEU A 474 -3.34 -0.23 6.50
N HIS A 475 -2.73 0.43 5.52
CA HIS A 475 -2.83 1.88 5.38
C HIS A 475 -3.97 2.30 4.45
N HIS A 476 -3.96 1.81 3.21
CA HIS A 476 -4.91 2.21 2.18
C HIS A 476 -6.29 1.62 2.43
N HIS A 477 -7.32 2.41 2.21
CA HIS A 477 -8.70 1.94 2.20
C HIS A 477 -8.95 0.93 1.06
N MET A 478 -9.78 -0.07 1.33
CA MET A 478 -9.99 -1.19 0.42
C MET A 478 -10.97 -0.85 -0.71
N VAL A 479 -12.03 -0.10 -0.42
CA VAL A 479 -13.05 0.28 -1.40
C VAL A 479 -13.62 1.65 -1.05
N GLU A 480 -14.26 2.31 -2.03
CA GLU A 480 -14.85 3.63 -1.81
C GLU A 480 -16.06 3.57 -0.87
N TYR A 481 -16.07 4.45 0.13
CA TYR A 481 -17.13 4.50 1.13
C TYR A 481 -18.45 5.02 0.58
N PRO A 482 -19.55 4.66 1.25
CA PRO A 482 -20.88 5.14 0.91
C PRO A 482 -21.17 6.57 1.42
N MET A 483 -20.13 7.37 1.69
CA MET A 483 -20.27 8.73 2.22
C MET A 483 -20.23 9.76 1.09
N PRO A 484 -21.05 10.82 1.09
CA PRO A 484 -20.96 11.90 0.10
C PRO A 484 -19.56 12.52 0.09
N ALA A 485 -18.87 12.48 -1.05
CA ALA A 485 -17.61 13.20 -1.23
C ALA A 485 -17.92 14.62 -1.70
N LYS A 486 -17.08 15.59 -1.32
CA LYS A 486 -17.21 16.98 -1.79
C LYS A 486 -16.82 17.08 -3.26
N GLN A 487 -15.85 16.27 -3.71
CA GLN A 487 -15.44 16.22 -5.12
C GLN A 487 -15.29 14.77 -5.62
N PHE A 488 -15.63 14.56 -6.90
CA PHE A 488 -15.53 13.26 -7.56
C PHE A 488 -14.06 12.80 -7.73
N SER A 489 -13.13 13.76 -7.87
CA SER A 489 -11.68 13.51 -7.95
C SER A 489 -11.10 12.85 -6.69
N GLU A 490 -11.71 13.09 -5.52
CA GLU A 490 -11.29 12.50 -4.23
C GLU A 490 -11.61 10.99 -4.15
N ARG A 491 -12.42 10.45 -5.08
CA ARG A 491 -12.90 9.05 -5.09
C ARG A 491 -12.14 8.11 -6.02
N VAL A 492 -11.22 8.62 -6.84
CA VAL A 492 -10.56 7.83 -7.89
C VAL A 492 -9.05 7.85 -7.68
N GLY A 493 -8.46 6.67 -7.44
CA GLY A 493 -7.00 6.49 -7.43
C GLY A 493 -6.32 6.45 -6.05
N THR A 494 -7.07 6.42 -4.96
CA THR A 494 -6.54 6.35 -3.58
C THR A 494 -6.89 5.04 -2.85
N ALA A 495 -7.86 4.27 -3.36
CA ALA A 495 -8.19 2.95 -2.83
C ALA A 495 -7.17 1.90 -3.29
N LEU A 496 -7.14 0.76 -2.59
CA LEU A 496 -6.42 -0.43 -3.06
C LEU A 496 -6.83 -0.78 -4.49
N VAL A 497 -5.85 -0.89 -5.38
CA VAL A 497 -6.04 -1.27 -6.79
C VAL A 497 -6.78 -2.60 -6.91
N ASN A 498 -6.48 -3.54 -6.01
CA ASN A 498 -7.12 -4.85 -5.98
C ASN A 498 -8.05 -5.03 -4.78
N GLY A 499 -8.61 -3.92 -4.26
CA GLY A 499 -9.39 -3.88 -3.04
C GLY A 499 -10.57 -4.86 -2.97
N SER A 500 -11.40 -4.94 -4.00
CA SER A 500 -12.52 -5.91 -4.05
C SER A 500 -12.05 -7.36 -4.08
N TRP A 501 -10.87 -7.64 -4.64
CA TRP A 501 -10.27 -8.97 -4.57
C TRP A 501 -9.75 -9.24 -3.15
N PHE A 502 -9.07 -8.26 -2.56
CA PHE A 502 -8.53 -8.35 -1.20
C PHE A 502 -9.64 -8.63 -0.18
N VAL A 503 -10.73 -7.87 -0.21
CA VAL A 503 -11.90 -8.04 0.68
C VAL A 503 -12.49 -9.44 0.56
N ARG A 504 -12.77 -9.91 -0.67
CA ARG A 504 -13.33 -11.26 -0.88
C ARG A 504 -12.39 -12.35 -0.41
N ARG A 505 -11.08 -12.18 -0.58
CA ARG A 505 -10.10 -13.13 -0.04
C ARG A 505 -10.08 -13.12 1.47
N LEU A 506 -10.13 -11.95 2.10
CA LEU A 506 -10.11 -11.83 3.54
C LEU A 506 -11.37 -12.45 4.18
N GLN A 507 -12.54 -12.25 3.58
CA GLN A 507 -13.80 -12.91 3.99
C GLN A 507 -13.71 -14.45 3.98
N GLN A 508 -12.86 -15.02 3.11
CA GLN A 508 -12.64 -16.47 3.04
C GLN A 508 -11.62 -16.96 4.08
N ILE A 509 -10.67 -16.12 4.46
CA ILE A 509 -9.53 -16.49 5.32
C ILE A 509 -9.89 -16.31 6.80
N VAL A 510 -10.44 -15.15 7.14
CA VAL A 510 -10.79 -14.75 8.51
C VAL A 510 -12.16 -14.07 8.51
N PRO A 511 -13.24 -14.84 8.30
CA PRO A 511 -14.59 -14.29 8.43
C PRO A 511 -14.78 -13.68 9.82
N GLY A 512 -15.40 -12.50 9.90
CA GLY A 512 -15.63 -11.85 11.19
C GLY A 512 -14.44 -11.04 11.75
N ALA A 513 -13.37 -10.87 10.97
CA ALA A 513 -12.27 -9.98 11.33
C ALA A 513 -12.68 -8.49 11.30
N VAL A 514 -11.97 -7.70 12.11
CA VAL A 514 -12.02 -6.22 12.05
C VAL A 514 -10.82 -5.73 11.25
N VAL A 515 -11.08 -4.94 10.21
CA VAL A 515 -10.06 -4.37 9.33
C VAL A 515 -9.89 -2.89 9.67
N MET A 516 -8.69 -2.50 10.09
CA MET A 516 -8.37 -1.12 10.50
C MET A 516 -7.38 -0.50 9.52
N HIS A 517 -7.68 0.70 9.03
CA HIS A 517 -6.78 1.45 8.14
C HIS A 517 -6.94 2.98 8.26
N GLY A 518 -6.19 3.75 7.48
CA GLY A 518 -6.39 5.21 7.34
C GLY A 518 -6.29 5.70 5.90
N HIS A 519 -5.30 6.55 5.59
CA HIS A 519 -5.03 7.16 4.26
C HIS A 519 -6.02 8.25 3.84
N ARG A 520 -7.27 8.18 4.30
CA ARG A 520 -8.33 9.12 3.90
C ARG A 520 -8.44 10.35 4.79
N HIS A 521 -7.74 10.34 5.93
CA HIS A 521 -7.80 11.35 6.99
C HIS A 521 -9.18 11.58 7.63
N ILE A 522 -10.22 10.94 7.11
CA ILE A 522 -11.60 10.98 7.60
C ILE A 522 -12.00 9.61 8.13
N ASP A 523 -12.89 9.63 9.11
CA ASP A 523 -13.40 8.43 9.74
C ASP A 523 -14.54 7.80 8.96
N TRP A 524 -14.58 6.48 8.99
CA TRP A 524 -15.72 5.70 8.54
C TRP A 524 -15.72 4.36 9.25
N ILE A 525 -16.86 3.99 9.83
CA ILE A 525 -17.05 2.68 10.46
C ILE A 525 -18.22 2.00 9.78
N GLY A 526 -17.94 0.80 9.26
CA GLY A 526 -18.90 0.09 8.45
C GLY A 526 -18.60 -1.39 8.32
N GLU A 527 -19.33 -2.03 7.43
CA GLU A 527 -19.18 -3.44 7.13
C GLU A 527 -19.19 -3.70 5.63
N ILE A 528 -18.50 -4.77 5.24
CA ILE A 528 -18.55 -5.36 3.90
C ILE A 528 -18.68 -6.87 4.06
N GLY A 529 -19.88 -7.39 3.79
CA GLY A 529 -20.20 -8.79 4.05
C GLY A 529 -20.00 -9.14 5.53
N CYS A 530 -19.12 -10.09 5.84
CA CYS A 530 -18.83 -10.51 7.22
C CYS A 530 -17.67 -9.74 7.88
N LEU A 531 -17.06 -8.76 7.21
CA LEU A 531 -15.96 -7.97 7.77
C LEU A 531 -16.47 -6.64 8.31
N GLN A 532 -15.95 -6.24 9.47
CA GLN A 532 -16.10 -4.89 9.98
C GLN A 532 -14.89 -4.06 9.55
N ILE A 533 -15.11 -2.81 9.17
CA ILE A 533 -14.08 -1.93 8.62
C ILE A 533 -14.09 -0.62 9.41
N VAL A 534 -12.89 -0.19 9.78
CA VAL A 534 -12.64 1.04 10.52
C VAL A 534 -11.58 1.85 9.78
N SER A 535 -11.99 2.99 9.23
CA SER A 535 -11.11 4.06 8.77
C SER A 535 -10.89 5.01 9.93
N ALA A 536 -9.63 5.19 10.35
CA ALA A 536 -9.29 6.20 11.33
C ALA A 536 -9.27 7.60 10.68
N PRO A 537 -9.79 8.63 11.38
CA PRO A 537 -9.49 10.00 11.03
C PRO A 537 -8.03 10.31 11.36
N SER A 538 -7.47 11.36 10.77
CA SER A 538 -6.21 11.89 11.28
C SER A 538 -6.45 12.68 12.57
N PRO A 539 -5.73 12.39 13.67
CA PRO A 539 -5.75 13.21 14.87
C PRO A 539 -4.95 14.51 14.70
N VAL A 540 -4.36 14.74 13.52
CA VAL A 540 -3.49 15.88 13.23
C VAL A 540 -4.01 16.69 12.05
N MET A 541 -4.30 16.04 10.92
CA MET A 541 -4.66 16.64 9.64
C MET A 541 -6.12 17.12 9.59
N GLU A 542 -6.55 17.61 8.41
CA GLU A 542 -7.91 18.09 8.11
C GLU A 542 -8.40 19.28 8.96
N ALA A 543 -7.51 19.90 9.75
CA ALA A 543 -7.83 21.07 10.55
C ALA A 543 -6.60 21.93 10.83
N THR A 544 -6.76 23.26 10.84
CA THR A 544 -5.75 24.21 11.33
C THR A 544 -5.54 24.07 12.84
N ASN A 545 -4.43 24.56 13.38
CA ASN A 545 -4.00 24.34 14.77
C ASN A 545 -5.03 24.73 15.85
N ASP A 546 -5.86 25.73 15.57
CA ASP A 546 -6.93 26.28 16.42
C ASP A 546 -8.22 25.42 16.42
N CYS A 547 -8.38 24.54 15.44
CA CYS A 547 -9.53 23.65 15.34
C CYS A 547 -9.34 22.35 16.12
N THR A 548 -10.44 21.80 16.63
CA THR A 548 -10.48 20.49 17.28
C THR A 548 -10.35 19.37 16.24
N THR A 549 -9.56 18.36 16.58
CA THR A 549 -9.43 17.08 15.84
C THR A 549 -9.79 15.94 16.78
N HIS A 550 -9.73 14.69 16.32
CA HIS A 550 -10.08 13.56 17.17
C HIS A 550 -9.42 12.26 16.70
N PHE A 551 -9.44 11.26 17.58
CA PHE A 551 -9.18 9.86 17.26
C PHE A 551 -10.15 8.96 18.03
N TYR A 552 -10.06 7.66 17.79
CA TYR A 552 -10.93 6.68 18.45
C TYR A 552 -10.15 5.69 19.30
N VAL A 553 -10.76 5.30 20.42
CA VAL A 553 -10.43 4.07 21.15
C VAL A 553 -11.56 3.08 20.89
N HIS A 554 -11.25 1.99 20.21
CA HIS A 554 -12.20 0.93 19.88
C HIS A 554 -12.20 -0.14 20.96
N VAL A 555 -13.39 -0.62 21.33
CA VAL A 555 -13.54 -1.80 22.16
C VAL A 555 -14.01 -2.96 21.30
N LEU A 556 -13.20 -4.01 21.26
CA LEU A 556 -13.46 -5.24 20.52
C LEU A 556 -13.84 -6.33 21.51
N GLU A 557 -14.99 -6.96 21.34
CA GLU A 557 -15.47 -8.04 22.21
C GLU A 557 -15.43 -9.38 21.47
N ALA A 558 -14.90 -10.41 22.13
CA ALA A 558 -14.89 -11.77 21.59
C ALA A 558 -16.34 -12.26 21.38
N GLY A 559 -16.70 -12.65 20.16
CA GLY A 559 -17.96 -13.32 19.85
C GLY A 559 -17.76 -14.81 19.58
N PRO A 560 -18.86 -15.58 19.52
CA PRO A 560 -18.79 -17.01 19.21
C PRO A 560 -18.24 -17.30 17.81
N ASP A 561 -18.54 -16.43 16.82
CA ASP A 561 -18.19 -16.64 15.41
C ASP A 561 -17.46 -15.44 14.77
N ARG A 562 -17.28 -14.34 15.52
CA ARG A 562 -16.65 -13.11 15.02
C ARG A 562 -16.16 -12.21 16.15
N LEU A 563 -15.30 -11.25 15.81
CA LEU A 563 -15.00 -10.13 16.68
C LEU A 563 -16.15 -9.10 16.58
N HIS A 564 -16.65 -8.63 17.72
CA HIS A 564 -17.68 -7.60 17.77
C HIS A 564 -17.05 -6.24 18.08
N LEU A 565 -17.13 -5.31 17.13
CA LEU A 565 -16.86 -3.89 17.39
C LEU A 565 -18.02 -3.29 18.22
N LEU A 566 -17.72 -2.86 19.44
CA LEU A 566 -18.65 -2.08 20.28
C LEU A 566 -18.61 -0.60 19.88
N GLU A 567 -19.46 0.21 20.52
CA GLU A 567 -19.48 1.66 20.29
C GLU A 567 -18.09 2.26 20.57
N PRO A 568 -17.47 2.95 19.59
CA PRO A 568 -16.14 3.50 19.74
C PRO A 568 -16.16 4.73 20.65
N GLN A 569 -15.13 4.85 21.50
CA GLN A 569 -14.94 6.05 22.29
C GLN A 569 -14.23 7.11 21.43
N ARG A 570 -14.94 8.18 21.08
CA ARG A 570 -14.36 9.36 20.44
C ARG A 570 -13.55 10.18 21.45
N ILE A 571 -12.31 10.49 21.11
CA ILE A 571 -11.42 11.31 21.91
C ILE A 571 -11.11 12.59 21.15
N ASP A 572 -11.68 13.71 21.61
CA ASP A 572 -11.41 15.02 21.03
C ASP A 572 -10.06 15.57 21.52
N VAL A 573 -9.33 16.18 20.59
CA VAL A 573 -8.03 16.83 20.78
C VAL A 573 -8.21 18.30 20.47
N ALA A 574 -8.22 19.13 21.52
CA ALA A 574 -8.47 20.56 21.39
C ALA A 574 -7.40 21.26 20.52
N GLY A 575 -7.89 22.22 19.74
CA GLY A 575 -7.04 23.20 19.07
C GLY A 575 -6.42 24.17 20.08
N VAL A 576 -5.37 24.86 19.65
CA VAL A 576 -4.66 25.89 20.44
C VAL A 576 -4.49 27.11 19.56
N ASP A 577 -4.81 28.29 20.08
CA ASP A 577 -4.66 29.55 19.36
C ASP A 577 -3.20 29.79 18.97
N ALA A 578 -2.99 30.37 17.78
CA ALA A 578 -1.65 30.63 17.25
C ALA A 578 -0.76 31.47 18.19
N ALA A 579 -1.36 32.38 18.96
CA ALA A 579 -0.66 33.21 19.94
C ALA A 579 -0.19 32.41 21.17
N GLU A 580 -0.91 31.36 21.55
CA GLU A 580 -0.59 30.49 22.69
C GLU A 580 0.47 29.45 22.30
N SER A 581 0.40 28.90 21.09
CA SER A 581 1.47 28.04 20.51
C SER A 581 2.81 28.79 20.41
N ASP A 582 2.81 30.05 19.95
CA ASP A 582 4.01 30.89 19.92
C ASP A 582 4.54 31.23 21.33
N ARG A 583 3.65 31.33 22.33
CA ARG A 583 4.04 31.59 23.72
C ARG A 583 4.72 30.37 24.35
N THR A 584 4.17 29.18 24.14
CA THR A 584 4.75 27.90 24.58
C THR A 584 6.10 27.66 23.90
N ALA A 585 6.20 27.94 22.60
CA ALA A 585 7.46 27.84 21.87
C ALA A 585 8.55 28.78 22.42
N ARG A 586 8.19 30.03 22.76
CA ARG A 586 9.12 30.99 23.40
C ARG A 586 9.49 30.61 24.84
N LEU A 587 8.58 29.98 25.58
CA LEU A 587 8.83 29.48 26.93
C LEU A 587 9.80 28.30 26.93
N VAL A 588 9.67 27.37 25.99
CA VAL A 588 10.60 26.24 25.82
C VAL A 588 11.98 26.73 25.35
N ALA A 589 12.03 27.71 24.45
CA ALA A 589 13.30 28.34 24.03
C ALA A 589 13.95 29.21 25.12
N GLY A 590 13.20 29.62 26.15
CA GLY A 590 13.63 30.57 27.19
C GLY A 590 14.22 29.94 28.46
N ILE A 591 14.36 28.62 28.55
CA ILE A 591 14.96 27.92 29.72
C ILE A 591 16.49 27.74 29.55
N GLY A 592 17.08 28.39 28.55
CA GLY A 592 18.53 28.34 28.26
C GLY A 592 19.21 29.71 28.22
N ALA A 593 18.92 30.59 29.17
CA ALA A 593 19.70 31.82 29.41
C ALA A 593 20.09 31.94 30.89
#